data_AF-A0A2J7QND7-F1
#
_entry.id   AF-A0A2J7QND7-F1
#
_cell.length_a   1.000
_cell.length_b   1.000
_cell.length_c   1.000
_cell.angle_alpha   90.00
_cell.angle_beta   90.00
_cell.angle_gamma   90.00
#
_symmetry.space_group_name_H-M   'P 1'
#
loop_
_entity.id
_entity.type
_entity.pdbx_description
1 polymer ?
#
loop_
_entity_poly.entity_id
_entity_poly.type
_entity_poly.pdbx_seq_one_letter_code
_entity_poly.pdbx_strand_id
1 'polypeptide(L)'
;MKERSDVLNLVSSDDGVAQVVFMWWDLVMDPDGEVILSCAPIWARPLTDNNDVLPWRDHWMQAVYYLPKEVPVQKEEKLVLMSQHDEYSFWFHLFRKDHWLEDGNCEHPICGCGLHVAFGRTRIGAMNDADRNYKYVSVLREYVTSDSICLCLSDGSLLGPLAARLGAKKVYCIDGKALTRHVIQDYIKHNSLQDRMVVLNNIQELEAVVEPHNKITLVFGEPHFVTAVLPWQNIYFWYLKNEVSQHISMSAKTLPMGVTVWAMAVQFDDLWKIRAPLHSVEGFKMTDFDKLIEVWQREQMYKYLF
;
A
#
# COMPACT_ATOMS: atom_id res chain seq x y z
N MET A 1 1.13 24.98 -15.57
CA MET A 1 -0.22 24.43 -15.81
C MET A 1 -1.20 25.34 -15.08
N LYS A 2 -2.38 25.66 -15.62
CA LYS A 2 -3.32 26.57 -14.94
C LYS A 2 -4.12 25.78 -13.91
N GLU A 3 -3.84 25.97 -12.64
CA GLU A 3 -4.63 25.41 -11.54
C GLU A 3 -6.00 26.07 -11.48
N ARG A 4 -7.02 25.27 -11.17
CA ARG A 4 -8.41 25.70 -10.99
C ARG A 4 -8.90 25.24 -9.63
N SER A 5 -9.79 26.02 -9.04
CA SER A 5 -10.33 25.77 -7.70
C SER A 5 -11.81 26.11 -7.66
N ASP A 6 -12.59 25.21 -7.06
CA ASP A 6 -13.99 25.43 -6.72
C ASP A 6 -14.21 25.23 -5.22
N VAL A 7 -15.16 25.98 -4.66
CA VAL A 7 -15.43 26.00 -3.22
C VAL A 7 -16.87 25.56 -2.96
N LEU A 8 -17.02 24.50 -2.15
CA LEU A 8 -18.31 23.98 -1.73
C LEU A 8 -18.52 24.24 -0.23
N ASN A 9 -19.64 24.88 0.11
CA ASN A 9 -20.06 25.04 1.49
C ASN A 9 -20.80 23.77 1.92
N LEU A 10 -20.37 23.18 3.04
CA LEU A 10 -20.91 21.95 3.59
C LEU A 10 -21.41 22.17 5.02
N VAL A 11 -22.28 21.26 5.48
CA VAL A 11 -22.67 21.13 6.88
C VAL A 11 -22.48 19.67 7.26
N SER A 12 -21.73 19.41 8.32
CA SER A 12 -21.50 18.05 8.84
C SER A 12 -22.79 17.46 9.39
N SER A 13 -23.07 16.20 9.03
CA SER A 13 -24.24 15.47 9.53
C SER A 13 -24.04 14.90 10.94
N ASP A 14 -22.79 14.63 11.31
CA ASP A 14 -22.41 13.89 12.51
C ASP A 14 -21.09 14.42 13.09
N ASP A 15 -20.86 14.11 14.37
CA ASP A 15 -19.56 14.32 15.03
C ASP A 15 -18.53 13.33 14.47
N GLY A 16 -17.30 13.78 14.27
CA GLY A 16 -16.24 12.89 13.80
C GLY A 16 -14.93 13.56 13.45
N VAL A 17 -14.12 12.86 12.67
CA VAL A 17 -12.86 13.36 12.12
C VAL A 17 -12.90 13.17 10.61
N ALA A 18 -12.91 14.26 9.87
CA ALA A 18 -12.83 14.23 8.42
C ALA A 18 -11.40 13.92 7.99
N GLN A 19 -11.23 12.83 7.23
CA GLN A 19 -9.93 12.31 6.80
C GLN A 19 -9.82 12.14 5.29
N VAL A 20 -10.94 11.78 4.65
CA VAL A 20 -10.99 11.26 3.30
C VAL A 20 -12.12 11.91 2.51
N VAL A 21 -11.88 12.13 1.22
CA VAL A 21 -12.88 12.52 0.23
C VAL A 21 -13.08 11.34 -0.73
N PHE A 22 -14.30 10.78 -0.72
CA PHE A 22 -14.73 9.83 -1.76
C PHE A 22 -15.14 10.61 -3.01
N MET A 23 -14.63 10.19 -4.17
CA MET A 23 -14.85 10.88 -5.43
C MET A 23 -15.28 9.89 -6.52
N TRP A 24 -16.24 10.31 -7.31
CA TRP A 24 -16.66 9.67 -8.56
C TRP A 24 -17.18 10.75 -9.50
N TRP A 25 -17.54 10.34 -10.71
CA TRP A 25 -18.08 11.23 -11.72
C TRP A 25 -19.20 10.55 -12.50
N ASP A 26 -20.01 11.38 -13.13
CA ASP A 26 -21.09 10.99 -14.03
C ASP A 26 -20.87 11.65 -15.39
N LEU A 27 -21.17 10.93 -16.47
CA LEU A 27 -21.24 11.50 -17.82
C LEU A 27 -22.69 11.58 -18.25
N VAL A 28 -23.10 12.80 -18.60
CA VAL A 28 -24.38 13.08 -19.23
C VAL A 28 -24.16 13.02 -20.74
N MET A 29 -24.73 11.99 -21.38
CA MET A 29 -24.40 11.64 -22.77
C MET A 29 -25.23 12.40 -23.82
N ASP A 30 -26.31 13.03 -23.38
CA ASP A 30 -27.25 13.76 -24.21
C ASP A 30 -27.61 15.12 -23.57
N PRO A 31 -28.02 16.13 -24.35
CA PRO A 31 -28.35 17.45 -23.82
C PRO A 31 -29.54 17.48 -22.84
N ASP A 32 -30.45 16.51 -22.94
CA ASP A 32 -31.68 16.44 -22.15
C ASP A 32 -31.44 15.73 -20.79
N GLY A 33 -30.29 15.05 -20.65
CA GLY A 33 -29.87 14.41 -19.43
C GLY A 33 -30.52 13.05 -19.16
N GLU A 34 -31.04 12.41 -20.20
CA GLU A 34 -31.77 11.14 -20.09
C GLU A 34 -30.82 9.93 -19.97
N VAL A 35 -29.62 10.03 -20.54
CA VAL A 35 -28.62 8.96 -20.59
C VAL A 35 -27.40 9.33 -19.75
N ILE A 36 -27.31 8.73 -18.56
CA ILE A 36 -26.24 9.00 -17.60
C ILE A 36 -25.38 7.75 -17.37
N LEU A 37 -24.07 7.88 -17.60
CA LEU A 37 -23.10 6.88 -17.14
C LEU A 37 -22.50 7.33 -15.81
N SER A 38 -22.99 6.74 -14.72
CA SER A 38 -22.52 7.09 -13.38
C SER A 38 -21.50 6.10 -12.82
N CYS A 39 -20.44 6.61 -12.19
CA CYS A 39 -19.50 5.83 -11.37
C CYS A 39 -19.85 5.85 -9.87
N ALA A 40 -21.02 6.37 -9.49
CA ALA A 40 -21.44 6.42 -8.08
C ALA A 40 -21.46 5.02 -7.44
N PRO A 41 -20.95 4.87 -6.20
CA PRO A 41 -21.03 3.61 -5.46
C PRO A 41 -22.48 3.29 -5.07
N ILE A 42 -22.72 2.04 -4.65
CA ILE A 42 -24.04 1.51 -4.25
C ILE A 42 -24.82 2.46 -3.34
N TRP A 43 -24.17 3.01 -2.32
CA TRP A 43 -24.82 3.80 -1.27
C TRP A 43 -25.14 5.25 -1.67
N ALA A 44 -24.63 5.73 -2.80
CA ALA A 44 -24.77 7.11 -3.23
C ALA A 44 -25.83 7.33 -4.33
N ARG A 45 -26.56 6.27 -4.72
CA ARG A 45 -27.57 6.37 -5.78
C ARG A 45 -28.99 6.45 -5.21
N PRO A 46 -29.91 7.14 -5.91
CA PRO A 46 -31.34 7.02 -5.60
C PRO A 46 -31.75 5.55 -5.70
N LEU A 47 -32.51 5.06 -4.71
CA LEU A 47 -33.20 3.79 -4.81
C LEU A 47 -34.24 3.93 -5.92
N THR A 48 -33.88 3.58 -7.16
CA THR A 48 -34.86 3.47 -8.23
C THR A 48 -35.68 2.20 -7.98
N ASP A 49 -37.00 2.26 -8.20
CA ASP A 49 -37.93 1.13 -8.00
C ASP A 49 -37.62 -0.10 -8.87
N ASN A 50 -36.75 0.07 -9.87
CA ASN A 50 -36.18 -1.03 -10.62
C ASN A 50 -34.92 -1.53 -9.90
N ASN A 51 -34.89 -2.85 -9.65
CA ASN A 51 -33.69 -3.63 -9.29
C ASN A 51 -32.62 -3.59 -10.41
N ASP A 52 -32.31 -2.40 -10.95
CA ASP A 52 -31.28 -2.21 -11.96
C ASP A 52 -29.95 -2.56 -11.31
N VAL A 53 -29.50 -3.78 -11.60
CA VAL A 53 -28.22 -4.32 -11.16
C VAL A 53 -27.15 -3.34 -11.61
N LEU A 54 -26.39 -2.82 -10.64
CA LEU A 54 -25.30 -1.90 -10.93
C LEU A 54 -24.34 -2.53 -11.94
N PRO A 55 -24.07 -1.86 -13.07
CA PRO A 55 -23.15 -2.39 -14.05
C PRO A 55 -21.75 -2.36 -13.46
N TRP A 56 -21.24 -3.54 -13.08
CA TRP A 56 -19.87 -3.69 -12.64
C TRP A 56 -18.89 -3.42 -13.79
N ARG A 57 -17.80 -2.73 -13.49
CA ARG A 57 -16.68 -2.44 -14.40
C ARG A 57 -15.41 -2.18 -13.60
N ASP A 58 -14.27 -2.49 -14.22
CA ASP A 58 -12.94 -2.34 -13.62
C ASP A 58 -12.11 -1.21 -14.26
N HIS A 59 -12.39 -0.86 -15.52
CA HIS A 59 -11.66 0.19 -16.23
C HIS A 59 -11.98 1.61 -15.71
N TRP A 60 -13.15 1.79 -15.09
CA TRP A 60 -13.50 2.97 -14.31
C TRP A 60 -13.99 2.55 -12.94
N MET A 61 -13.42 3.16 -11.91
CA MET A 61 -13.73 2.92 -10.51
C MET A 61 -13.87 4.27 -9.79
N GLN A 62 -14.22 4.21 -8.50
CA GLN A 62 -14.23 5.36 -7.63
C GLN A 62 -12.80 5.71 -7.18
N ALA A 63 -12.62 6.93 -6.69
CA ALA A 63 -11.36 7.42 -6.15
C ALA A 63 -11.49 7.79 -4.67
N VAL A 64 -10.36 7.68 -3.97
CA VAL A 64 -10.21 8.03 -2.56
C VAL A 64 -9.07 9.02 -2.45
N TYR A 65 -9.39 10.24 -2.00
CA TYR A 65 -8.41 11.28 -1.72
C TYR A 65 -8.27 11.47 -0.21
N TYR A 66 -7.05 11.76 0.24
CA TYR A 66 -6.77 12.02 1.66
C TYR A 66 -6.61 13.52 1.86
N LEU A 67 -7.22 14.05 2.91
CA LEU A 67 -6.99 15.44 3.29
C LEU A 67 -5.54 15.59 3.80
N PRO A 68 -4.85 16.71 3.52
CA PRO A 68 -3.50 16.94 4.01
C PRO A 68 -3.39 16.93 5.54
N LYS A 69 -4.48 17.28 6.21
CA LYS A 69 -4.65 17.22 7.66
C LYS A 69 -6.05 16.69 7.98
N GLU A 70 -6.14 15.88 9.02
CA GLU A 70 -7.42 15.47 9.59
C GLU A 70 -8.11 16.67 10.24
N VAL A 71 -9.41 16.78 10.06
CA VAL A 71 -10.21 17.90 10.59
C VAL A 71 -11.29 17.34 11.52
N PRO A 72 -11.19 17.56 12.84
CA PRO A 72 -12.28 17.23 13.75
C PRO A 72 -13.50 18.08 13.41
N VAL A 73 -14.68 17.48 13.38
CA VAL A 73 -15.94 18.16 13.05
C VAL A 73 -17.01 17.81 14.07
N GLN A 74 -17.86 18.77 14.41
CA GLN A 74 -19.08 18.56 15.19
C GLN A 74 -20.29 18.55 14.26
N LYS A 75 -21.36 17.88 14.64
CA LYS A 75 -22.63 17.90 13.93
C LYS A 75 -23.16 19.34 13.76
N GLU A 76 -23.73 19.63 12.60
CA GLU A 76 -24.18 20.96 12.17
C GLU A 76 -23.08 22.02 12.01
N GLU A 77 -21.80 21.62 12.04
CA GLU A 77 -20.67 22.52 11.83
C GLU A 77 -20.58 22.91 10.35
N LYS A 78 -20.33 24.21 10.11
CA LYS A 78 -20.18 24.75 8.75
C LYS A 78 -18.76 24.56 8.27
N LEU A 79 -18.62 23.87 7.15
CA LEU A 79 -17.34 23.51 6.55
C LEU A 79 -17.23 24.07 5.13
N VAL A 80 -16.00 24.16 4.66
CA VAL A 80 -15.65 24.59 3.31
C VAL A 80 -14.74 23.54 2.70
N LEU A 81 -15.25 22.79 1.71
CA LEU A 81 -14.44 21.88 0.90
C LEU A 81 -13.97 22.64 -0.33
N MET A 82 -12.65 22.77 -0.47
CA MET A 82 -12.04 23.32 -1.66
C MET A 82 -11.51 22.18 -2.53
N SER A 83 -12.08 22.09 -3.73
CA SER A 83 -11.73 21.12 -4.75
C SER A 83 -10.81 21.79 -5.76
N GLN A 84 -9.65 21.21 -6.01
CA GLN A 84 -8.65 21.77 -6.90
C GLN A 84 -8.22 20.75 -7.94
N HIS A 85 -7.84 21.25 -9.11
CA HIS A 85 -7.31 20.39 -10.16
C HIS A 85 -6.37 21.14 -11.09
N ASP A 86 -5.47 20.38 -11.71
CA ASP A 86 -4.71 20.79 -12.89
C ASP A 86 -5.27 20.08 -14.13
N GLU A 87 -4.45 19.87 -15.16
CA GLU A 87 -4.86 19.17 -16.38
C GLU A 87 -5.10 17.67 -16.17
N TYR A 88 -4.50 17.07 -15.15
CA TYR A 88 -4.42 15.61 -14.97
C TYR A 88 -4.82 15.12 -13.56
N SER A 89 -4.80 15.98 -12.55
CA SER A 89 -4.87 15.59 -11.14
C SER A 89 -5.92 16.40 -10.38
N PHE A 90 -6.50 15.77 -9.36
CA PHE A 90 -7.38 16.41 -8.38
C PHE A 90 -6.74 16.36 -6.99
N TRP A 91 -7.05 17.35 -6.16
CA TRP A 91 -6.74 17.35 -4.72
C TRP A 91 -7.74 18.20 -3.96
N PHE A 92 -7.79 17.99 -2.64
CA PHE A 92 -8.86 18.54 -1.81
C PHE A 92 -8.30 19.08 -0.49
N HIS A 93 -8.87 20.19 -0.05
CA HIS A 93 -8.64 20.77 1.27
C HIS A 93 -9.98 21.00 1.97
N LEU A 94 -10.04 20.77 3.27
CA LEU A 94 -11.24 20.98 4.07
C LEU A 94 -10.93 21.95 5.19
N PHE A 95 -11.79 22.95 5.35
CA PHE A 95 -11.64 23.99 6.36
C PHE A 95 -12.91 24.15 7.17
N ARG A 96 -12.76 24.57 8.42
CA ARG A 96 -13.86 25.14 9.19
C ARG A 96 -14.16 26.54 8.65
N LYS A 97 -15.45 26.88 8.50
CA LYS A 97 -15.87 28.12 7.83
C LYS A 97 -15.31 29.39 8.49
N ASP A 98 -15.01 29.35 9.78
CA ASP A 98 -14.52 30.52 10.50
C ASP A 98 -13.00 30.76 10.30
N HIS A 99 -12.26 29.79 9.73
CA HIS A 99 -10.79 29.82 9.63
C HIS A 99 -10.23 29.67 8.20
N TRP A 100 -11.07 29.49 7.17
CA TRP A 100 -10.59 29.13 5.83
C TRP A 100 -9.79 30.21 5.08
N LEU A 101 -9.92 31.49 5.48
CA LEU A 101 -9.15 32.60 4.88
C LEU A 101 -7.73 32.75 5.46
N GLU A 102 -7.43 32.08 6.58
CA GLU A 102 -6.16 32.18 7.30
C GLU A 102 -5.17 31.08 6.88
N ASP A 103 -5.66 29.93 6.42
CA ASP A 103 -4.85 28.82 5.90
C ASP A 103 -4.43 29.07 4.44
N GLY A 104 -3.57 30.07 4.25
CA GLY A 104 -3.24 30.67 2.95
C GLY A 104 -2.34 29.87 1.99
N ASN A 105 -2.10 28.57 2.21
CA ASN A 105 -1.41 27.75 1.20
C ASN A 105 -2.12 26.41 0.96
N CYS A 106 -2.84 26.38 -0.15
CA CYS A 106 -3.56 25.20 -0.64
C CYS A 106 -2.91 24.64 -1.91
N GLU A 107 -1.58 24.69 -1.98
CA GLU A 107 -0.81 24.06 -3.05
C GLU A 107 -1.09 22.55 -3.13
N HIS A 108 -0.83 21.97 -4.31
CA HIS A 108 -0.91 20.53 -4.51
C HIS A 108 0.01 19.78 -3.51
N PRO A 109 -0.53 18.92 -2.64
CA PRO A 109 0.25 18.32 -1.56
C PRO A 109 1.22 17.27 -2.10
N ILE A 110 2.51 17.46 -1.82
CA ILE A 110 3.58 16.52 -2.18
C ILE A 110 4.10 15.82 -0.92
N CYS A 111 4.40 14.53 -1.05
CA CYS A 111 4.93 13.75 0.07
C CYS A 111 6.33 14.24 0.49
N GLY A 112 6.42 14.89 1.64
CA GLY A 112 7.69 15.28 2.27
C GLY A 112 8.29 14.23 3.22
N CYS A 113 7.55 13.18 3.59
CA CYS A 113 8.00 12.19 4.59
C CYS A 113 8.66 10.93 4.01
N GLY A 114 8.71 10.78 2.69
CA GLY A 114 9.22 9.57 2.00
C GLY A 114 8.31 8.34 2.05
N LEU A 115 7.51 8.13 3.11
CA LEU A 115 6.66 6.94 3.30
C LEU A 115 5.70 6.68 2.12
N HIS A 116 4.98 7.71 1.68
CA HIS A 116 3.94 7.56 0.64
C HIS A 116 4.51 7.32 -0.76
N VAL A 117 5.81 7.57 -0.96
CA VAL A 117 6.54 7.26 -2.19
C VAL A 117 7.21 5.89 -2.10
N ALA A 118 7.64 5.50 -0.90
CA ALA A 118 8.26 4.21 -0.65
C ALA A 118 7.27 3.03 -0.71
N PHE A 119 6.00 3.25 -0.33
CA PHE A 119 5.01 2.19 -0.19
C PHE A 119 3.67 2.51 -0.86
N GLY A 120 3.08 1.49 -1.50
CA GLY A 120 1.69 1.53 -1.96
C GLY A 120 0.69 1.54 -0.80
N ARG A 121 -0.55 1.99 -1.07
CA ARG A 121 -1.61 2.14 -0.05
C ARG A 121 -1.93 0.84 0.69
N THR A 122 -1.94 -0.30 -0.01
CA THR A 122 -2.15 -1.62 0.60
C THR A 122 -1.05 -1.98 1.60
N ARG A 123 0.22 -1.67 1.29
CA ARG A 123 1.34 -1.89 2.20
C ARG A 123 1.26 -0.97 3.41
N ILE A 124 0.91 0.30 3.23
CA ILE A 124 0.69 1.23 4.35
C ILE A 124 -0.44 0.70 5.26
N GLY A 125 -1.53 0.19 4.69
CA GLY A 125 -2.59 -0.49 5.44
C GLY A 125 -2.05 -1.67 6.25
N ALA A 126 -1.29 -2.56 5.62
CA ALA A 126 -0.70 -3.73 6.29
C ALA A 126 0.31 -3.36 7.40
N MET A 127 1.01 -2.23 7.28
CA MET A 127 1.91 -1.72 8.33
C MET A 127 1.14 -1.18 9.55
N ASN A 128 -0.08 -0.68 9.34
CA ASN A 128 -0.94 -0.15 10.40
C ASN A 128 -1.95 -1.17 10.95
N ASP A 129 -1.97 -2.40 10.43
CA ASP A 129 -2.82 -3.48 10.94
C ASP A 129 -2.30 -3.98 12.30
N ALA A 130 -3.03 -3.62 13.36
CA ALA A 130 -2.67 -3.94 14.74
C ALA A 130 -2.67 -5.44 15.02
N ASP A 131 -3.63 -6.20 14.47
CA ASP A 131 -3.74 -7.64 14.69
C ASP A 131 -2.60 -8.40 14.01
N ARG A 132 -2.27 -7.98 12.78
CA ARG A 132 -1.11 -8.48 12.06
C ARG A 132 0.17 -8.20 12.84
N ASN A 133 0.37 -6.96 13.27
CA ASN A 133 1.56 -6.55 14.02
C ASN A 133 1.68 -7.30 15.35
N TYR A 134 0.57 -7.50 16.07
CA TYR A 134 0.54 -8.27 17.30
C TYR A 134 1.06 -9.70 17.11
N LYS A 135 0.66 -10.37 16.02
CA LYS A 135 1.13 -11.74 15.70
C LYS A 135 2.64 -11.81 15.45
N TYR A 136 3.21 -10.85 14.72
CA TYR A 136 4.67 -10.81 14.54
C TYR A 136 5.39 -10.52 15.85
N VAL A 137 4.91 -9.55 16.62
CA VAL A 137 5.51 -9.16 17.91
C VAL A 137 5.43 -10.29 18.93
N SER A 138 4.33 -11.05 18.98
CA SER A 138 4.19 -12.17 19.91
C SER A 138 5.25 -13.23 19.65
N VAL A 139 5.48 -13.58 18.38
CA VAL A 139 6.55 -14.53 18.02
C VAL A 139 7.93 -13.94 18.33
N LEU A 140 8.20 -12.67 17.99
CA LEU A 140 9.50 -12.06 18.31
C LEU A 140 9.80 -12.05 19.81
N ARG A 141 8.79 -11.85 20.68
CA ARG A 141 8.96 -11.90 22.14
C ARG A 141 9.44 -13.25 22.66
N GLU A 142 9.12 -14.34 21.97
CA GLU A 142 9.54 -15.69 22.36
C GLU A 142 11.01 -15.97 22.02
N TYR A 143 11.53 -15.36 20.94
CA TYR A 143 12.86 -15.66 20.41
C TYR A 143 13.91 -14.57 20.68
N VAL A 144 13.49 -13.32 20.91
CA VAL A 144 14.42 -12.21 21.16
C VAL A 144 14.81 -12.17 22.63
N THR A 145 16.12 -12.23 22.87
CA THR A 145 16.76 -12.13 24.19
C THR A 145 17.87 -11.08 24.17
N SER A 146 18.41 -10.73 25.35
CA SER A 146 19.56 -9.83 25.49
C SER A 146 20.85 -10.29 24.80
N ASP A 147 20.94 -11.58 24.45
CA ASP A 147 22.08 -12.16 23.75
C ASP A 147 21.81 -12.35 22.25
N SER A 148 20.59 -12.03 21.79
CA SER A 148 20.18 -12.27 20.41
C SER A 148 20.86 -11.32 19.44
N ILE A 149 21.54 -11.88 18.43
CA ILE A 149 22.05 -11.17 17.28
C ILE A 149 21.12 -11.48 16.12
N CYS A 150 20.35 -10.50 15.69
CA CYS A 150 19.24 -10.71 14.77
C CYS A 150 19.56 -10.16 13.37
N LEU A 151 19.06 -10.83 12.33
CA LEU A 151 19.10 -10.36 10.94
C LEU A 151 17.68 -10.29 10.39
N CYS A 152 17.21 -9.07 10.09
CA CYS A 152 15.94 -8.80 9.43
C CYS A 152 16.14 -8.73 7.91
N LEU A 153 15.42 -9.56 7.16
CA LEU A 153 15.45 -9.61 5.70
C LEU A 153 14.07 -9.27 5.15
N SER A 154 13.79 -7.98 4.93
CA SER A 154 12.55 -7.46 4.36
C SER A 154 12.72 -5.98 4.06
N ASP A 155 12.33 -5.53 2.87
CA ASP A 155 12.37 -4.11 2.53
C ASP A 155 11.33 -3.35 3.35
N GLY A 156 11.76 -2.29 4.04
CA GLY A 156 10.84 -1.40 4.72
C GLY A 156 10.07 -2.03 5.89
N SER A 157 10.65 -3.04 6.55
CA SER A 157 9.99 -3.72 7.67
C SER A 157 10.24 -3.03 9.01
N LEU A 158 9.18 -2.90 9.81
CA LEU A 158 9.28 -2.43 11.20
C LEU A 158 9.67 -3.54 12.18
N LEU A 159 9.82 -4.79 11.73
CA LEU A 159 10.21 -5.89 12.61
C LEU A 159 11.64 -5.72 13.15
N GLY A 160 12.56 -5.17 12.36
CA GLY A 160 13.92 -4.84 12.80
C GLY A 160 13.94 -3.91 14.02
N PRO A 161 13.34 -2.71 13.93
CA PRO A 161 13.14 -1.81 15.05
C PRO A 161 12.44 -2.46 16.26
N LEU A 162 11.40 -3.28 16.02
CA LEU A 162 10.69 -3.99 17.08
C LEU A 162 11.60 -4.98 17.82
N ALA A 163 12.41 -5.77 17.12
CA ALA A 163 13.38 -6.68 17.75
C ALA A 163 14.41 -5.92 18.60
N ALA A 164 14.90 -4.78 18.12
CA ALA A 164 15.81 -3.92 18.88
C ALA A 164 15.18 -3.38 20.17
N ARG A 165 13.89 -2.98 20.11
CA ARG A 165 13.10 -2.55 21.27
C ARG A 165 12.81 -3.67 22.26
N LEU A 166 12.59 -4.89 21.78
CA LEU A 166 12.37 -6.08 22.63
C LEU A 166 13.63 -6.53 23.38
N GLY A 167 14.80 -5.97 23.06
CA GLY A 167 16.02 -6.19 23.82
C GLY A 167 17.10 -7.00 23.12
N ALA A 168 17.00 -7.22 21.80
CA ALA A 168 18.09 -7.85 21.04
C ALA A 168 19.44 -7.13 21.28
N LYS A 169 20.52 -7.91 21.38
CA LYS A 169 21.89 -7.41 21.54
C LYS A 169 22.28 -6.50 20.37
N LYS A 170 22.00 -6.97 19.15
CA LYS A 170 22.26 -6.26 17.90
C LYS A 170 21.26 -6.72 16.84
N VAL A 171 20.77 -5.79 16.02
CA VAL A 171 19.92 -6.11 14.87
C VAL A 171 20.55 -5.55 13.59
N TYR A 172 20.76 -6.42 12.61
CA TYR A 172 21.10 -6.05 11.25
C TYR A 172 19.83 -6.11 10.39
N CYS A 173 19.60 -5.14 9.53
CA CYS A 173 18.55 -5.21 8.51
C CYS A 173 19.19 -5.05 7.14
N ILE A 174 18.86 -5.91 6.19
CA ILE A 174 19.20 -5.68 4.78
C ILE A 174 17.95 -5.18 4.07
N ASP A 175 18.06 -3.99 3.51
CA ASP A 175 17.01 -3.37 2.70
C ASP A 175 17.69 -2.73 1.48
N GLY A 176 17.40 -3.29 0.30
CA GLY A 176 18.10 -2.93 -0.94
C GLY A 176 17.64 -1.60 -1.55
N LYS A 177 16.58 -0.98 -1.03
CA LYS A 177 15.97 0.19 -1.68
C LYS A 177 16.15 1.44 -0.84
N ALA A 178 16.68 2.48 -1.48
CA ALA A 178 17.01 3.72 -0.79
C ALA A 178 15.81 4.39 -0.11
N LEU A 179 14.63 4.35 -0.75
CA LEU A 179 13.41 4.96 -0.22
C LEU A 179 12.94 4.28 1.07
N THR A 180 12.85 2.95 1.08
CA THR A 180 12.44 2.19 2.27
C THR A 180 13.49 2.26 3.37
N ARG A 181 14.78 2.17 3.03
CA ARG A 181 15.87 2.39 3.99
C ARG A 181 15.76 3.73 4.69
N HIS A 182 15.52 4.81 3.95
CA HIS A 182 15.40 6.15 4.51
C HIS A 182 14.25 6.22 5.52
N VAL A 183 13.08 5.66 5.18
CA VAL A 183 11.94 5.59 6.09
C VAL A 183 12.32 4.81 7.36
N ILE A 184 12.93 3.63 7.24
CA ILE A 184 13.31 2.83 8.42
C ILE A 184 14.36 3.56 9.27
N GLN A 185 15.31 4.26 8.66
CA GLN A 185 16.28 5.09 9.37
C GLN A 185 15.61 6.20 10.19
N ASP A 186 14.55 6.83 9.65
CA ASP A 186 13.77 7.82 10.41
C ASP A 186 13.06 7.21 11.62
N TYR A 187 12.47 6.01 11.47
CA TYR A 187 11.89 5.27 12.60
C TYR A 187 12.94 4.91 13.66
N ILE A 188 14.13 4.49 13.24
CA ILE A 188 15.25 4.17 14.14
C ILE A 188 15.66 5.42 14.92
N LYS A 189 15.83 6.55 14.24
CA LYS A 189 16.22 7.82 14.85
C LYS A 189 15.16 8.31 15.84
N HIS A 190 13.90 8.29 15.45
CA HIS A 190 12.78 8.70 16.29
C HIS A 190 12.68 7.86 17.57
N ASN A 191 12.96 6.55 17.48
CA ASN A 191 12.87 5.62 18.61
C ASN A 191 14.18 5.43 19.38
N SER A 192 15.24 6.20 19.07
CA SER A 192 16.56 6.12 19.71
C SER A 192 17.17 4.71 19.66
N LEU A 193 17.14 4.06 18.48
CA LEU A 193 17.61 2.68 18.27
C LEU A 193 18.96 2.57 17.56
N GLN A 194 19.62 3.69 17.26
CA GLN A 194 20.85 3.75 16.46
C GLN A 194 21.99 2.87 17.02
N ASP A 195 22.10 2.77 18.36
CA ASP A 195 23.15 1.96 18.99
C ASP A 195 22.88 0.45 18.86
N ARG A 196 21.59 0.06 18.76
CA ARG A 196 21.15 -1.33 18.79
C ARG A 196 20.97 -1.95 17.41
N MET A 197 20.82 -1.14 16.37
CA MET A 197 20.57 -1.67 15.04
C MET A 197 21.15 -0.83 13.92
N VAL A 198 21.38 -1.49 12.77
CA VAL A 198 21.84 -0.86 11.54
C VAL A 198 21.04 -1.39 10.35
N VAL A 199 20.76 -0.51 9.40
CA VAL A 199 20.14 -0.85 8.12
C VAL A 199 21.20 -0.74 7.04
N LEU A 200 21.38 -1.83 6.30
CA LEU A 200 22.41 -2.06 5.32
C LEU A 200 21.77 -2.17 3.94
N ASN A 201 22.48 -1.71 2.92
CA ASN A 201 22.01 -1.73 1.53
C ASN A 201 22.09 -3.13 0.91
N ASN A 202 23.04 -3.95 1.33
CA ASN A 202 23.33 -5.24 0.69
C ASN A 202 24.10 -6.18 1.64
N ILE A 203 24.42 -7.36 1.12
CA ILE A 203 25.16 -8.40 1.84
C ILE A 203 26.62 -8.00 2.07
N GLN A 204 27.26 -7.30 1.14
CA GLN A 204 28.67 -6.89 1.28
C GLN A 204 28.84 -5.95 2.49
N GLU A 205 27.87 -5.06 2.71
CA GLU A 205 27.84 -4.22 3.91
C GLU A 205 27.64 -5.04 5.19
N LEU A 206 26.85 -6.12 5.15
CA LEU A 206 26.72 -7.05 6.28
C LEU A 206 28.05 -7.73 6.58
N GLU A 207 28.72 -8.26 5.55
CA GLU A 207 30.03 -8.92 5.67
C GLU A 207 31.08 -8.01 6.28
N ALA A 208 31.03 -6.70 5.97
CA ALA A 208 31.96 -5.72 6.50
C ALA A 208 31.75 -5.40 7.99
N VAL A 209 30.53 -5.55 8.52
CA VAL A 209 30.19 -5.14 9.90
C VAL A 209 29.95 -6.32 10.86
N VAL A 210 29.64 -7.51 10.33
CA VAL A 210 29.36 -8.68 11.17
C VAL A 210 30.65 -9.28 11.70
N GLU A 211 30.79 -9.34 13.02
CA GLU A 211 32.02 -9.86 13.61
C GLU A 211 32.11 -11.39 13.45
N PRO A 212 33.29 -11.96 13.12
CA PRO A 212 33.45 -13.39 12.85
C PRO A 212 32.96 -14.31 13.98
N HIS A 213 33.07 -13.86 15.24
CA HIS A 213 32.72 -14.60 16.44
C HIS A 213 31.28 -14.36 16.93
N ASN A 214 30.61 -13.32 16.44
CA ASN A 214 29.23 -12.97 16.81
C ASN A 214 28.26 -13.42 15.72
N LYS A 215 28.03 -14.74 15.66
CA LYS A 215 27.11 -15.35 14.69
C LYS A 215 25.67 -14.90 14.94
N ILE A 216 24.93 -14.72 13.84
CA ILE A 216 23.50 -14.39 13.87
C ILE A 216 22.73 -15.56 14.48
N THR A 217 21.96 -15.31 15.53
CA THR A 217 21.17 -16.32 16.26
C THR A 217 19.70 -16.34 15.86
N LEU A 218 19.22 -15.28 15.21
CA LEU A 218 17.84 -15.17 14.73
C LEU A 218 17.80 -14.48 13.35
N VAL A 219 17.31 -15.18 12.33
CA VAL A 219 16.99 -14.59 11.03
C VAL A 219 15.49 -14.44 10.92
N PHE A 220 14.99 -13.26 10.56
CA PHE A 220 13.56 -13.02 10.55
C PHE A 220 13.13 -12.03 9.45
N GLY A 221 11.84 -12.03 9.11
CA GLY A 221 11.27 -11.13 8.11
C GLY A 221 9.76 -11.29 8.00
N GLU A 222 9.11 -10.35 7.31
CA GLU A 222 7.67 -10.42 7.07
C GLU A 222 7.24 -11.50 6.07
N PRO A 223 8.08 -12.01 5.15
CA PRO A 223 8.97 -11.32 4.21
C PRO A 223 8.21 -10.48 3.17
N HIS A 224 8.70 -9.27 2.91
CA HIS A 224 8.13 -8.36 1.91
C HIS A 224 9.26 -7.62 1.18
N PHE A 225 9.20 -7.61 -0.15
CA PHE A 225 10.15 -6.87 -1.00
C PHE A 225 9.36 -5.97 -1.95
N VAL A 226 9.73 -4.70 -2.06
CA VAL A 226 8.90 -3.72 -2.81
C VAL A 226 8.89 -3.98 -4.32
N THR A 227 9.82 -4.77 -4.83
CA THR A 227 9.84 -5.22 -6.23
C THR A 227 9.02 -6.48 -6.48
N ALA A 228 8.47 -7.12 -5.44
CA ALA A 228 7.63 -8.30 -5.60
C ALA A 228 6.26 -7.89 -6.16
N VAL A 229 5.96 -8.35 -7.36
CA VAL A 229 4.65 -8.21 -8.01
C VAL A 229 3.76 -9.41 -7.69
N LEU A 230 4.36 -10.59 -7.52
CA LEU A 230 3.64 -11.84 -7.24
C LEU A 230 3.93 -12.32 -5.82
N PRO A 231 2.95 -12.90 -5.10
CA PRO A 231 3.12 -13.28 -3.69
C PRO A 231 4.34 -14.19 -3.43
N TRP A 232 4.60 -15.16 -4.30
CA TRP A 232 5.69 -16.12 -4.17
C TRP A 232 7.08 -15.54 -4.42
N GLN A 233 7.20 -14.35 -5.03
CA GLN A 233 8.50 -13.71 -5.21
C GLN A 233 9.12 -13.32 -3.85
N ASN A 234 8.32 -13.21 -2.79
CA ASN A 234 8.82 -12.98 -1.43
C ASN A 234 9.61 -14.17 -0.84
N ILE A 235 9.62 -15.34 -1.51
CA ILE A 235 10.52 -16.46 -1.21
C ILE A 235 12.00 -16.04 -1.35
N TYR A 236 12.28 -14.92 -2.03
CA TYR A 236 13.59 -14.27 -2.06
C TYR A 236 14.25 -14.11 -0.68
N PHE A 237 13.46 -14.02 0.40
CA PHE A 237 13.94 -14.12 1.78
C PHE A 237 14.88 -15.31 2.02
N TRP A 238 14.55 -16.50 1.53
CA TRP A 238 15.38 -17.69 1.72
C TRP A 238 16.62 -17.69 0.85
N TYR A 239 16.56 -17.08 -0.34
CA TYR A 239 17.74 -16.88 -1.17
C TYR A 239 18.76 -15.99 -0.44
N LEU A 240 18.32 -14.82 0.05
CA LEU A 240 19.16 -13.90 0.83
C LEU A 240 19.73 -14.59 2.09
N LYS A 241 18.90 -15.33 2.82
CA LYS A 241 19.36 -16.10 3.99
C LYS A 241 20.46 -17.10 3.62
N ASN A 242 20.33 -17.78 2.48
CA ASN A 242 21.31 -18.76 2.03
C ASN A 242 22.64 -18.11 1.67
N GLU A 243 22.62 -16.94 1.02
CA GLU A 243 23.83 -16.19 0.67
C GLU A 243 24.62 -15.77 1.91
N VAL A 244 23.96 -15.44 3.01
CA VAL A 244 24.63 -15.03 4.27
C VAL A 244 24.80 -16.19 5.26
N SER A 245 24.61 -17.44 4.82
CA SER A 245 24.62 -18.64 5.67
C SER A 245 25.89 -18.79 6.51
N GLN A 246 27.05 -18.38 5.99
CA GLN A 246 28.33 -18.39 6.69
C GLN A 246 28.35 -17.53 7.97
N HIS A 247 27.47 -16.52 8.09
CA HIS A 247 27.36 -15.64 9.27
C HIS A 247 26.29 -16.10 10.26
N ILE A 248 25.49 -17.09 9.90
CA ILE A 248 24.37 -17.60 10.71
C ILE A 248 24.88 -18.74 11.61
N SER A 249 24.49 -18.72 12.89
CA SER A 249 24.77 -19.81 13.82
C SER A 249 24.07 -21.10 13.37
N MET A 250 24.70 -22.26 13.57
CA MET A 250 24.05 -23.56 13.31
C MET A 250 22.77 -23.77 14.14
N SER A 251 22.68 -23.14 15.31
CA SER A 251 21.51 -23.18 16.19
C SER A 251 20.49 -22.05 15.93
N ALA A 252 20.74 -21.20 14.93
CA ALA A 252 19.92 -20.03 14.68
C ALA A 252 18.47 -20.41 14.33
N LYS A 253 17.53 -19.62 14.83
CA LYS A 253 16.12 -19.74 14.45
C LYS A 253 15.85 -18.88 13.21
N THR A 254 14.91 -19.32 12.38
CA THR A 254 14.50 -18.61 11.16
C THR A 254 12.99 -18.39 11.17
N LEU A 255 12.55 -17.15 10.97
CA LEU A 255 11.14 -16.76 10.99
C LEU A 255 10.79 -15.97 9.72
N PRO A 256 9.97 -16.49 8.79
CA PRO A 256 9.23 -17.74 8.87
C PRO A 256 10.11 -18.99 8.64
N MET A 257 9.72 -20.11 9.25
CA MET A 257 10.40 -21.40 9.11
C MET A 257 10.10 -22.12 7.79
N GLY A 258 8.96 -21.78 7.16
CA GLY A 258 8.38 -22.47 6.02
C GLY A 258 7.48 -21.54 5.22
N VAL A 259 7.20 -21.92 3.98
CA VAL A 259 6.23 -21.26 3.10
C VAL A 259 5.39 -22.35 2.45
N THR A 260 4.12 -22.06 2.23
CA THR A 260 3.23 -22.95 1.49
C THR A 260 2.44 -22.08 0.53
N VAL A 261 2.45 -22.46 -0.73
CA VAL A 261 1.64 -21.80 -1.77
C VAL A 261 0.32 -22.56 -1.86
N TRP A 262 -0.78 -21.84 -1.69
CA TRP A 262 -2.13 -22.38 -1.78
C TRP A 262 -2.78 -21.88 -3.07
N ALA A 263 -3.64 -22.72 -3.64
CA ALA A 263 -4.50 -22.36 -4.77
C ALA A 263 -5.93 -22.80 -4.44
N MET A 264 -6.90 -22.02 -4.91
CA MET A 264 -8.32 -22.31 -4.77
C MET A 264 -9.00 -21.95 -6.08
N ALA A 265 -9.81 -22.87 -6.60
CA ALA A 265 -10.71 -22.55 -7.69
C ALA A 265 -11.85 -21.68 -7.16
N VAL A 266 -12.11 -20.56 -7.83
CA VAL A 266 -13.17 -19.62 -7.46
C VAL A 266 -13.96 -19.25 -8.71
N GLN A 267 -15.24 -19.00 -8.52
CA GLN A 267 -16.09 -18.36 -9.53
C GLN A 267 -16.27 -16.90 -9.11
N PHE A 268 -15.67 -15.99 -9.85
CA PHE A 268 -15.89 -14.56 -9.65
C PHE A 268 -17.21 -14.15 -10.30
N ASP A 269 -17.96 -13.24 -9.67
CA ASP A 269 -19.19 -12.71 -10.25
C ASP A 269 -18.90 -11.92 -11.54
N ASP A 270 -17.91 -11.02 -11.48
CA ASP A 270 -17.62 -10.11 -12.59
C ASP A 270 -16.14 -10.02 -12.98
N LEU A 271 -15.19 -10.31 -12.07
CA LEU A 271 -13.75 -10.10 -12.34
C LEU A 271 -13.23 -10.89 -13.54
N TRP A 272 -13.84 -12.03 -13.85
CA TRP A 272 -13.51 -12.83 -15.04
C TRP A 272 -13.64 -12.04 -16.35
N LYS A 273 -14.52 -11.03 -16.40
CA LYS A 273 -14.79 -10.19 -17.58
C LYS A 273 -13.56 -9.42 -18.06
N ILE A 274 -12.57 -9.13 -17.20
CA ILE A 274 -11.37 -8.37 -17.59
C ILE A 274 -10.36 -9.21 -18.41
N ARG A 275 -10.59 -10.53 -18.51
CA ARG A 275 -9.75 -11.46 -19.28
C ARG A 275 -10.53 -12.29 -20.29
N ALA A 276 -11.86 -12.23 -20.26
CA ALA A 276 -12.70 -12.95 -21.20
C ALA A 276 -12.59 -12.35 -22.62
N PRO A 277 -12.62 -13.19 -23.67
CA PRO A 277 -12.80 -12.71 -25.03
C PRO A 277 -14.15 -12.00 -25.20
N LEU A 278 -14.19 -10.98 -26.05
CA LEU A 278 -15.37 -10.16 -26.29
C LEU A 278 -16.37 -10.84 -27.24
N HIS A 279 -15.88 -11.61 -28.21
CA HIS A 279 -16.63 -12.27 -29.28
C HIS A 279 -17.43 -11.31 -30.18
N SER A 280 -18.50 -10.72 -29.67
CA SER A 280 -19.36 -9.77 -30.37
C SER A 280 -19.89 -8.72 -29.39
N VAL A 281 -19.76 -7.45 -29.73
CA VAL A 281 -20.22 -6.32 -28.91
C VAL A 281 -21.14 -5.45 -29.77
N GLU A 282 -22.37 -5.20 -29.33
CA GLU A 282 -23.36 -4.40 -30.07
C GLU A 282 -23.54 -4.82 -31.54
N GLY A 283 -23.44 -6.13 -31.83
CA GLY A 283 -23.55 -6.70 -33.18
C GLY A 283 -22.26 -6.66 -34.02
N PHE A 284 -21.17 -6.08 -33.52
CA PHE A 284 -19.87 -6.04 -34.19
C PHE A 284 -18.98 -7.20 -33.73
N LYS A 285 -18.41 -7.93 -34.70
CA LYS A 285 -17.49 -9.04 -34.41
C LYS A 285 -16.14 -8.52 -33.91
N MET A 286 -15.67 -9.07 -32.79
CA MET A 286 -14.39 -8.72 -32.16
C MET A 286 -13.30 -9.76 -32.38
N THR A 287 -13.48 -10.68 -33.33
CA THR A 287 -12.61 -11.85 -33.54
C THR A 287 -11.12 -11.52 -33.64
N ASP A 288 -10.75 -10.47 -34.37
CA ASP A 288 -9.34 -10.13 -34.55
C ASP A 288 -8.73 -9.44 -33.32
N PHE A 289 -9.55 -8.69 -32.57
CA PHE A 289 -9.15 -8.14 -31.28
C PHE A 289 -8.93 -9.26 -30.25
N ASP A 290 -9.84 -10.22 -30.16
CA ASP A 290 -9.71 -11.36 -29.24
C ASP A 290 -8.44 -12.17 -29.53
N LYS A 291 -8.14 -12.44 -30.81
CA LYS A 291 -6.89 -13.11 -31.22
C LYS A 291 -5.66 -12.33 -30.81
N LEU A 292 -5.66 -11.00 -31.00
CA LEU A 292 -4.55 -10.14 -30.62
C LEU A 292 -4.28 -10.23 -29.11
N ILE A 293 -5.33 -10.11 -28.29
CA ILE A 293 -5.23 -10.20 -26.84
C ILE A 293 -4.77 -11.59 -26.40
N GLU A 294 -5.30 -12.66 -26.99
CA GLU A 294 -4.92 -14.04 -26.66
C GLU A 294 -3.43 -14.31 -26.92
N VAL A 295 -2.90 -13.87 -28.08
CA VAL A 295 -1.47 -13.99 -28.39
C VAL A 295 -0.63 -13.25 -27.37
N TRP A 296 -0.99 -12.00 -27.08
CA TRP A 296 -0.25 -11.18 -26.12
C TRP A 296 -0.29 -11.76 -24.70
N GLN A 297 -1.45 -12.23 -24.22
CA GLN A 297 -1.58 -12.84 -22.90
C GLN A 297 -0.72 -14.09 -22.75
N ARG A 298 -0.66 -14.94 -23.78
CA ARG A 298 0.22 -16.12 -23.78
C ARG A 298 1.69 -15.74 -23.61
N GLU A 299 2.16 -14.74 -24.36
CA GLU A 299 3.54 -14.26 -24.24
C GLU A 299 3.89 -13.72 -22.86
N GLN A 300 2.96 -13.04 -22.19
CA GLN A 300 3.17 -12.57 -20.81
C GLN A 300 3.24 -13.72 -19.82
N MET A 301 2.38 -14.74 -19.95
CA MET A 301 2.41 -15.92 -19.07
C MET A 301 3.78 -16.62 -19.08
N TYR A 302 4.41 -16.73 -20.25
CA TYR A 302 5.76 -17.31 -20.36
C TYR A 302 6.84 -16.49 -19.63
N LYS A 303 6.69 -15.17 -19.49
CA LYS A 303 7.66 -14.32 -18.79
C LYS A 303 7.60 -14.41 -17.26
N TYR A 304 6.49 -14.90 -16.70
CA TYR A 304 6.29 -14.99 -15.24
C TYR A 304 6.33 -16.43 -14.71
N LEU A 305 6.30 -17.43 -15.60
CA LEU A 305 6.42 -18.85 -15.25
C LEU A 305 7.85 -19.40 -15.40
N PHE A 306 8.75 -18.67 -16.06
CA PHE A 306 10.16 -19.00 -16.27
C PHE A 306 11.05 -17.82 -15.89
#